data_AF-A0A2V8KDY4-F1
#
_entry.id   AF-A0A2V8KDY4-F1
#
_cell.length_a   1.000
_cell.length_b   1.000
_cell.length_c   1.000
_cell.angle_alpha   90.00
_cell.angle_beta   90.00
_cell.angle_gamma   90.00
#
_symmetry.space_group_name_H-M   'P 1'
#
loop_
_entity.id
_entity.type
_entity.pdbx_description
1 polymer ?
#
loop_
_entity_poly.entity_id
_entity_poly.type
_entity_poly.pdbx_seq_one_letter_code
_entity_poly.pdbx_strand_id
1 'polypeptide(L)' 'MALTSLILCCTRRQDPSVSLEIAQLAADNREKVCGIDLAGDEFQFPGRLHVDAFELAERAGLRRTVHT' A
#
# COMPACT_ATOMS: atom_id res chain seq x y z
N MET A 1 -3.83 -22.72 -7.13
CA MET A 1 -3.14 -21.49 -6.67
C MET A 1 -2.74 -20.69 -7.89
N ALA A 2 -3.13 -19.42 -7.98
CA ALA A 2 -2.60 -18.55 -9.03
C ALA A 2 -1.10 -18.35 -8.78
N LEU A 3 -0.28 -18.43 -9.83
CA LEU A 3 1.17 -18.18 -9.76
C LEU A 3 1.50 -16.68 -9.69
N THR A 4 0.49 -15.83 -9.84
CA THR A 4 0.59 -14.36 -9.87
C THR A 4 -0.30 -13.76 -8.80
N SER A 5 0.15 -12.66 -8.19
CA SER A 5 -0.63 -11.86 -7.25
C SER A 5 -0.37 -10.37 -7.46
N LEU A 6 -1.30 -9.54 -7.04
CA LEU A 6 -1.25 -8.10 -7.18
C LEU A 6 -0.66 -7.43 -5.94
N ILE A 7 0.05 -6.33 -6.16
CA ILE A 7 0.41 -5.35 -5.14
C ILE A 7 -0.33 -4.07 -5.49
N LEU A 8 -1.13 -3.55 -4.56
CA LEU A 8 -1.81 -2.28 -4.77
C LEU A 8 -0.88 -1.13 -4.40
N CYS A 9 -0.64 -0.23 -5.34
CA CYS A 9 0.32 0.86 -5.18
C CYS A 9 -0.38 2.12 -4.67
N CYS A 10 0.06 2.61 -3.51
CA CYS A 10 -0.20 3.94 -3.00
C CYS A 10 0.70 4.95 -3.73
N THR A 11 0.19 6.12 -4.10
CA THR A 11 1.00 7.15 -4.75
C THR A 11 1.25 8.34 -3.81
N ARG A 12 2.51 8.76 -3.67
CA ARG A 12 2.91 9.80 -2.69
C ARG A 12 2.17 11.13 -2.83
N ARG A 13 1.78 11.51 -4.05
CA ARG A 13 1.11 12.78 -4.38
C ARG A 13 -0.36 12.81 -3.92
N GLN A 14 -0.98 11.64 -3.76
CA GLN A 14 -2.38 11.56 -3.31
C GLN A 14 -2.50 11.89 -1.82
N ASP A 15 -3.71 12.28 -1.42
CA ASP A 15 -4.05 12.42 -0.03
C ASP A 15 -3.82 11.08 0.70
N PRO A 16 -3.19 11.06 1.89
CA PRO A 16 -2.92 9.82 2.62
C PRO A 16 -4.15 8.98 2.96
N SER A 17 -5.34 9.58 3.04
CA SER A 17 -6.60 8.82 3.20
C SER A 17 -6.83 7.83 2.06
N VAL A 18 -6.41 8.15 0.84
CA VAL A 18 -6.49 7.24 -0.32
C VAL A 18 -5.60 6.01 -0.09
N SER A 19 -4.41 6.18 0.50
CA SER A 19 -3.54 5.05 0.84
C SER A 19 -4.16 4.15 1.90
N LEU A 20 -4.90 4.73 2.85
CA LEU A 20 -5.64 3.95 3.86
C LEU A 20 -6.76 3.13 3.21
N GLU A 21 -7.51 3.73 2.28
CA GLU A 21 -8.52 3.03 1.47
C GLU A 21 -7.90 1.90 0.64
N ILE A 22 -6.71 2.12 0.05
CA ILE A 22 -5.98 1.09 -0.70
C ILE A 22 -5.56 -0.07 0.22
N ALA A 23 -5.06 0.22 1.43
CA ALA A 23 -4.67 -0.81 2.39
C ALA A 23 -5.88 -1.64 2.84
N GLN A 24 -7.04 -1.00 3.07
CA GLN A 24 -8.29 -1.70 3.38
C GLN A 24 -8.76 -2.57 2.21
N LEU A 25 -8.75 -2.02 0.98
CA LEU A 25 -9.10 -2.77 -0.23
C LEU A 25 -8.21 -4.01 -0.43
N ALA A 26 -6.91 -3.89 -0.17
CA ALA A 26 -5.97 -5.01 -0.23
C ALA A 26 -6.29 -6.08 0.83
N ALA A 27 -6.66 -5.67 2.05
CA ALA A 27 -7.02 -6.58 3.13
C ALA A 27 -8.32 -7.35 2.83
N ASP A 28 -9.26 -6.71 2.13
CA ASP A 28 -10.55 -7.30 1.76
C ASP A 28 -10.46 -8.24 0.54
N ASN A 29 -9.38 -8.19 -0.25
CA ASN A 29 -9.22 -8.92 -1.52
C ASN A 29 -7.97 -9.83 -1.55
N ARG A 30 -7.69 -10.52 -0.43
CA ARG A 30 -6.47 -11.35 -0.26
C ARG A 30 -6.38 -12.57 -1.16
N GLU A 31 -7.45 -12.93 -1.88
CA GLU A 31 -7.43 -13.98 -2.89
C GLU A 31 -6.73 -13.55 -4.18
N LYS A 32 -6.56 -12.24 -4.40
CA LYS A 32 -5.86 -11.67 -5.56
C LYS A 32 -4.65 -10.81 -5.17
N VAL A 33 -4.73 -10.12 -4.03
CA VAL A 33 -3.73 -9.13 -3.57
C VAL A 33 -2.85 -9.74 -2.47
N CYS A 34 -1.53 -9.56 -2.58
CA CYS A 34 -0.58 -10.07 -1.59
C CYS A 34 0.09 -8.98 -0.74
N GLY A 35 -0.08 -7.71 -1.10
CA GLY A 35 0.55 -6.60 -0.40
C GLY A 35 0.22 -5.21 -0.98
N ILE A 36 0.86 -4.21 -0.40
CA ILE A 36 0.84 -2.82 -0.85
C ILE A 36 2.25 -2.28 -1.12
N ASP A 37 2.32 -1.25 -1.95
CA ASP A 37 3.53 -0.49 -2.27
C ASP A 37 3.31 1.02 -2.05
N LEU A 38 4.38 1.79 -1.88
CA LEU A 38 4.35 3.25 -1.97
C LEU A 38 5.37 3.69 -3.03
N ALA A 39 4.87 4.30 -4.12
CA ALA A 39 5.66 4.85 -5.22
C ALA A 39 5.37 6.35 -5.48
N GLY A 40 6.05 6.94 -6.45
CA GLY A 40 5.89 8.36 -6.85
C GLY A 40 7.13 9.21 -6.57
N ASP A 41 6.98 10.53 -6.70
CA ASP A 41 8.08 11.49 -6.51
C ASP A 41 8.48 11.60 -5.03
N GLU A 42 9.62 11.01 -4.68
CA GLU A 42 10.18 10.96 -3.33
C GLU A 42 10.75 12.29 -2.85
N PHE A 43 11.18 13.16 -3.77
CA PHE A 43 11.79 14.43 -3.42
C PHE A 43 10.73 15.44 -2.98
N GLN A 44 9.62 15.53 -3.73
CA GLN A 44 8.55 16.47 -3.42
C GLN A 44 7.58 15.97 -2.34
N PHE A 45 7.40 14.65 -2.22
CA PHE A 45 6.36 14.06 -1.38
C PHE A 45 6.92 12.95 -0.45
N PRO A 46 7.39 13.31 0.76
CA PRO A 46 7.93 12.34 1.70
C PRO A 46 6.92 11.25 2.08
N GLY A 47 7.38 9.99 2.15
CA GLY A 47 6.50 8.84 2.37
C GLY A 47 5.87 8.75 3.77
N ARG A 48 6.36 9.52 4.74
CA ARG A 48 5.91 9.47 6.15
C ARG A 48 4.41 9.76 6.32
N LEU A 49 3.82 10.54 5.43
CA LEU A 49 2.39 10.85 5.46
C LEU A 49 1.50 9.61 5.28
N HIS A 50 2.03 8.53 4.68
CA HIS A 50 1.28 7.32 4.34
C HIS A 50 1.44 6.19 5.38
N VAL A 51 2.07 6.46 6.54
CA VAL A 51 2.37 5.46 7.58
C VAL A 51 1.12 4.68 8.03
N ASP A 52 -0.01 5.36 8.23
CA ASP A 52 -1.23 4.73 8.76
C ASP A 52 -1.74 3.59 7.85
N ALA A 53 -1.58 3.74 6.53
CA ALA A 53 -1.91 2.69 5.57
C ALA A 53 -0.98 1.46 5.71
N PHE A 54 0.31 1.70 5.98
CA PHE A 54 1.30 0.65 6.15
C PHE A 54 1.17 -0.08 7.48
N GLU A 55 0.76 0.62 8.54
CA GLU A 55 0.40 0.00 9.81
C GLU A 55 -0.91 -0.80 9.70
N LEU A 56 -1.91 -0.31 8.95
CA LEU A 56 -3.12 -1.10 8.67
C LEU A 56 -2.75 -2.38 7.92
N ALA A 57 -1.94 -2.27 6.87
CA ALA A 57 -1.47 -3.42 6.11
C ALA A 57 -0.71 -4.42 6.97
N GLU A 58 0.13 -3.95 7.91
CA GLU A 58 0.79 -4.81 8.90
C GLU A 58 -0.20 -5.60 9.75
N ARG A 59 -1.15 -4.90 10.36
CA ARG A 59 -2.18 -5.51 11.22
C ARG A 59 -3.04 -6.51 10.43
N ALA A 60 -3.25 -6.27 9.14
CA ALA A 60 -3.97 -7.15 8.22
C ALA A 60 -3.12 -8.34 7.71
N GLY A 61 -1.82 -8.41 8.05
CA GLY A 61 -0.90 -9.46 7.61
C GLY A 61 -0.49 -9.34 6.15
N LEU A 62 -0.59 -8.15 5.54
CA LEU A 62 -0.17 -7.88 4.17
C LEU A 62 1.34 -7.62 4.09
N ARG A 63 1.92 -7.99 2.94
CA ARG A 63 3.29 -7.60 2.59
C ARG A 63 3.32 -6.11 2.24
N ARG A 64 4.46 -5.48 2.48
CA ARG A 64 4.64 -4.03 2.31
C ARG A 64 5.99 -3.78 1.67
N THR A 65 6.03 -2.89 0.69
CA THR A 65 7.26 -2.38 0.07
C THR A 65 7.14 -0.88 -0.13
N VAL A 66 8.26 -0.17 -0.19
CA VAL A 66 8.32 1.28 -0.34
C VAL A 66 9.51 1.58 -1.24
N HIS A 67 9.30 2.38 -2.29
CA HIS A 67 10.41 2.94 -3.06
C HIS A 67 11.23 3.90 -2.17
N THR A 68 12.56 3.98 -2.35
CA THR A 68 13.46 4.77 -1.50
C THR A 68 14.23 5.82 -2.28
#